data_AF-A0A1R1JEN7-F1
#
_entry.id   AF-A0A1R1JEN7-F1
#
_cell.length_a   1.000
_cell.length_b   1.000
_cell.length_c   1.000
_cell.angle_alpha   90.00
_cell.angle_beta   90.00
_cell.angle_gamma   90.00
#
_symmetry.space_group_name_H-M   'P 1'
#
loop_
_entity.id
_entity.type
_entity.pdbx_description
1 polymer ?
#
loop_
_entity_poly.entity_id
_entity_poly.type
_entity_poly.pdbx_seq_one_letter_code
_entity_poly.pdbx_strand_id
1 'polypeptide(L)'
;MNHLPSDDLSILGDHRELTHREWIWVWLKLKHEGLRLPPDQFDTPAMRAAMVKYFTDSPALRIHLRDQLRPQVSNADLKWISDDDEEQLWWIRDRLEDAKLKHEHRNHRRSPLISHINAEVIWSQRDAVIAAIDYWDEDLVTKELVVEGLRIGWDERVQRERKFRWFTKENELEQCDLAWSWLRKNKPHLTTGQRPFATRVDVQNFFDTLKLSDDEEKFIINTIKIRWSQRKHRGNMVGKKQCNLILSNSALKILDKFATQKNLSRSQFIEILLQEETERSRKIKK
;
A
#
# COMPACT_ATOMS: atom_id res chain seq x y z
N MET A 1 -2.16 7.68 49.09
CA MET A 1 -2.76 8.15 47.81
C MET A 1 -1.98 9.40 47.42
N ASN A 2 -1.10 9.28 46.44
CA ASN A 2 -0.33 10.42 45.95
C ASN A 2 -0.98 10.88 44.65
N HIS A 3 -1.51 12.10 44.62
CA HIS A 3 -1.88 12.72 43.36
C HIS A 3 -0.61 12.96 42.55
N LEU A 4 -0.51 12.30 41.40
CA LEU A 4 0.37 12.74 40.32
C LEU A 4 -0.03 14.17 39.95
N PRO A 5 0.91 15.09 39.69
CA PRO A 5 0.57 16.38 39.10
C PRO A 5 -0.08 16.10 37.74
N SER A 6 -1.29 16.64 37.56
CA SER A 6 -2.15 16.43 36.39
C SER A 6 -1.40 16.67 35.07
N ASP A 7 -1.74 15.89 34.02
CA ASP A 7 -1.33 16.06 32.61
C ASP A 7 -1.95 17.36 31.99
N ASP A 8 -1.99 18.43 32.77
CA ASP A 8 -2.96 19.52 32.64
C ASP A 8 -2.54 20.57 31.61
N LEU A 9 -2.97 20.33 30.37
CA LEU A 9 -2.92 21.29 29.28
C LEU A 9 -4.13 22.26 29.31
N SER A 10 -4.51 22.67 30.52
CA SER A 10 -4.96 24.05 30.79
C SER A 10 -3.83 25.07 30.59
N ILE A 11 -2.57 24.58 30.58
CA ILE A 11 -1.43 25.20 29.90
C ILE A 11 -1.61 25.09 28.37
N LEU A 12 -1.00 25.97 27.58
CA LEU A 12 -1.50 26.38 26.25
C LEU A 12 -2.88 27.07 26.35
N GLY A 13 -4.01 26.38 26.56
CA GLY A 13 -5.25 27.06 27.01
C GLY A 13 -6.64 26.59 26.57
N ASP A 14 -6.87 25.32 26.19
CA ASP A 14 -8.21 24.81 25.81
C ASP A 14 -8.79 23.75 26.79
N HIS A 15 -8.16 23.54 27.96
CA HIS A 15 -8.59 22.55 28.97
C HIS A 15 -8.73 21.10 28.45
N ARG A 16 -8.02 20.77 27.36
CA ARG A 16 -8.00 19.44 26.75
C ARG A 16 -6.58 18.88 26.75
N GLU A 17 -6.47 17.56 26.88
CA GLU A 17 -5.22 16.87 26.63
C GLU A 17 -4.78 17.05 25.17
N LEU A 18 -3.48 17.21 24.95
CA LEU A 18 -2.89 17.19 23.62
C LEU A 18 -2.82 15.75 23.14
N THR A 19 -3.17 15.55 21.88
CA THR A 19 -2.96 14.28 21.18
C THR A 19 -1.46 14.00 21.00
N HIS A 20 -1.10 12.73 20.78
CA HIS A 20 0.27 12.30 20.42
C HIS A 20 0.87 13.18 19.32
N ARG A 21 0.12 13.42 18.24
CA ARG A 21 0.50 14.29 17.11
C ARG A 21 0.82 15.74 17.53
N GLU A 22 0.02 16.31 18.43
CA GLU A 22 0.29 17.66 18.95
C GLU A 22 1.53 17.68 19.86
N TRP A 23 1.74 16.66 20.68
CA TRP A 23 2.97 16.50 21.47
C TRP A 23 4.22 16.40 20.60
N ILE A 24 4.16 15.61 19.51
CA ILE A 24 5.23 15.51 18.49
C ILE A 24 5.57 16.89 17.93
N TRP A 25 4.56 17.67 17.51
CA TRP A 25 4.77 19.01 16.94
C TRP A 25 5.39 19.98 17.95
N VAL A 26 4.87 20.00 19.18
CA VAL A 26 5.37 20.88 20.26
C VAL A 26 6.82 20.54 20.60
N TRP A 27 7.18 19.25 20.64
CA TRP A 27 8.55 18.78 20.84
C TRP A 27 9.51 19.29 19.77
N LEU A 28 9.15 19.16 18.49
CA LEU A 28 9.98 19.64 17.37
C LEU A 28 10.15 21.17 17.41
N LYS A 29 9.10 21.92 17.73
CA LYS A 29 9.18 23.38 17.85
C LYS A 29 10.10 23.80 19.01
N LEU A 30 9.97 23.19 20.19
CA LEU A 30 10.87 23.51 21.31
C LEU A 30 12.33 23.17 21.01
N LYS A 31 12.61 22.03 20.37
CA LYS A 31 13.97 21.71 19.88
C LYS A 31 14.49 22.76 18.90
N HIS A 32 13.67 23.22 17.95
CA HIS A 32 14.04 24.26 16.98
C HIS A 32 14.32 25.63 17.63
N GLU A 33 13.58 26.00 18.67
CA GLU A 33 13.86 27.19 19.50
C GLU A 33 15.10 27.01 20.42
N GLY A 34 15.87 25.93 20.24
CA GLY A 34 17.17 25.71 20.88
C GLY A 34 17.11 25.00 22.24
N LEU A 35 15.95 24.49 22.67
CA LEU A 35 15.88 23.72 23.90
C LEU A 35 16.57 22.37 23.73
N ARG A 36 17.54 22.08 24.61
CA ARG A 36 18.19 20.77 24.72
C ARG A 36 17.28 19.78 25.44
N LEU A 37 16.32 19.23 24.71
CA LEU A 37 15.45 18.16 25.19
C LEU A 37 16.05 16.78 24.84
N PRO A 38 16.16 15.83 25.79
CA PRO A 38 16.80 14.54 25.54
C PRO A 38 16.01 13.67 24.54
N PRO A 39 16.62 13.18 23.43
CA PRO A 39 15.90 12.43 22.38
C PRO A 39 15.28 11.12 22.87
N ASP A 40 15.82 10.54 23.93
CA ASP A 40 15.41 9.31 24.59
C ASP A 40 14.17 9.45 25.49
N GLN A 41 13.69 10.68 25.72
CA GLN A 41 12.63 10.97 26.69
C GLN A 41 11.28 11.35 26.05
N PHE A 42 11.11 11.20 24.74
CA PHE A 42 9.84 11.52 24.09
C PHE A 42 8.67 10.71 24.70
N ASP A 43 7.54 11.40 24.89
CA ASP A 43 6.31 10.93 25.57
C ASP A 43 6.48 10.41 27.01
N THR A 44 7.60 10.69 27.69
CA THR A 44 7.73 10.37 29.12
C THR A 44 7.03 11.40 30.01
N PRO A 45 6.52 11.02 31.20
CA PRO A 45 5.97 11.97 32.17
C PRO A 45 6.98 13.05 32.60
N ALA A 46 8.27 12.71 32.65
CA ALA A 46 9.35 13.66 32.94
C ALA A 46 9.50 14.72 31.84
N MET A 47 9.40 14.31 30.57
CA MET A 47 9.40 15.21 29.42
C MET A 47 8.20 16.16 29.43
N ARG A 48 6.98 15.62 29.62
CA ARG A 48 5.76 16.42 29.72
C ARG A 48 5.86 17.46 30.84
N ALA A 49 6.34 17.06 32.02
CA ALA A 49 6.57 17.97 33.15
C ALA A 49 7.63 19.05 32.87
N ALA A 50 8.72 18.73 32.17
CA ALA A 50 9.74 19.70 31.78
C ALA A 50 9.19 20.75 30.78
N MET A 51 8.38 20.33 29.82
CA MET A 51 7.72 21.23 28.85
C MET A 51 6.67 22.12 29.53
N VAL A 52 5.86 21.55 30.43
CA VAL A 52 4.90 22.27 31.29
C VAL A 52 5.59 23.36 32.11
N LYS A 53 6.73 23.06 32.73
CA LYS A 53 7.53 24.05 33.44
C LYS A 53 7.99 25.17 32.49
N TYR A 54 8.52 24.83 31.32
CA TYR A 54 8.98 25.81 30.35
C TYR A 54 7.87 26.77 29.86
N PHE A 55 6.65 26.27 29.66
CA PHE A 55 5.50 27.12 29.32
C PHE A 55 5.00 27.99 30.48
N THR A 56 5.30 27.62 31.72
CA THR A 56 5.02 28.42 32.91
C THR A 56 6.03 29.55 33.03
N ASP A 57 7.31 29.25 32.80
CA ASP A 57 8.43 30.20 32.82
C ASP A 57 8.42 31.16 31.60
N SER A 58 7.71 30.83 30.51
CA SER A 58 7.64 31.64 29.27
C SER A 58 6.22 31.76 28.67
N PRO A 59 5.33 32.58 29.25
CA PRO A 59 3.94 32.76 28.78
C PRO A 59 3.81 33.28 27.34
N ALA A 60 4.75 34.10 26.86
CA ALA A 60 4.73 34.63 25.49
C ALA A 60 4.93 33.51 24.45
N LEU A 61 5.87 32.59 24.71
CA LEU A 61 6.11 31.43 23.86
C LEU A 61 4.91 30.46 23.87
N ARG A 62 4.30 30.24 25.04
CA ARG A 62 3.05 29.47 25.18
C ARG A 62 1.94 30.00 24.25
N ILE A 63 1.73 31.32 24.23
CA ILE A 63 0.73 31.97 23.34
C ILE A 63 1.12 31.78 21.87
N HIS A 64 2.39 32.04 21.52
CA HIS A 64 2.88 31.90 20.15
C HIS A 64 2.71 30.48 19.59
N LEU A 65 3.07 29.45 20.36
CA LEU A 65 2.94 28.05 19.96
C LEU A 65 1.49 27.60 19.87
N ARG A 66 0.61 28.06 20.77
CA ARG A 66 -0.84 27.81 20.69
C ARG A 66 -1.43 28.33 19.39
N ASP A 67 -1.06 29.55 18.99
CA ASP A 67 -1.60 30.19 17.79
C ASP A 67 -1.06 29.52 16.51
N GLN A 68 0.18 29.01 16.56
CA GLN A 68 0.78 28.15 15.52
C GLN A 68 0.28 26.71 15.49
N LEU A 69 -0.40 26.21 16.52
CA LEU A 69 -0.95 24.84 16.56
C LEU A 69 -2.16 24.66 15.60
N ARG A 70 -2.79 25.77 15.17
CA ARG A 70 -4.11 25.77 14.53
C ARG A 70 -4.14 25.35 13.03
N PRO A 71 -3.15 25.64 12.17
CA PRO A 71 -3.15 25.18 10.78
C PRO A 71 -2.47 23.81 10.63
N GLN A 72 -3.15 22.76 11.11
CA GLN A 72 -2.78 21.35 10.87
C GLN A 72 -3.78 20.68 9.94
N VAL A 73 -3.29 19.85 9.01
CA VAL A 73 -4.12 19.03 8.10
C VAL A 73 -5.00 18.09 8.93
N SER A 74 -6.26 17.85 8.53
CA SER A 74 -7.15 17.05 9.38
C SER A 74 -6.68 15.60 9.54
N ASN A 75 -7.03 14.96 10.67
CA ASN A 75 -6.75 13.53 10.88
C ASN A 75 -7.49 12.63 9.88
N ALA A 76 -8.56 13.11 9.23
CA ALA A 76 -9.26 12.36 8.19
C ALA A 76 -8.42 12.29 6.91
N ASP A 77 -7.80 13.40 6.52
CA ASP A 77 -7.01 13.52 5.28
C ASP A 77 -5.64 12.83 5.38
N LEU A 78 -5.19 12.49 6.60
CA LEU A 78 -3.98 11.72 6.87
C LEU A 78 -4.24 10.22 7.17
N LYS A 79 -5.50 9.78 7.12
CA LYS A 79 -5.89 8.39 7.45
C LYS A 79 -5.41 7.35 6.42
N TRP A 80 -5.10 7.78 5.19
CA TRP A 80 -4.65 6.89 4.11
C TRP A 80 -3.15 6.53 4.19
N ILE A 81 -2.40 7.23 5.04
CA ILE A 81 -0.98 6.94 5.32
C ILE A 81 -0.94 5.76 6.30
N SER A 82 -0.33 4.64 5.89
CA SER A 82 -0.22 3.42 6.70
C SER A 82 0.76 3.58 7.87
N ASP A 83 0.59 2.76 8.90
CA ASP A 83 1.47 2.69 10.05
C ASP A 83 2.76 1.89 9.76
N ASP A 84 2.70 0.94 8.81
CA ASP A 84 3.69 -0.13 8.61
C ASP A 84 4.14 -0.36 7.15
N ASP A 85 3.54 0.32 6.15
CA ASP A 85 3.94 0.20 4.75
C ASP A 85 5.21 1.03 4.48
N GLU A 86 6.38 0.41 4.65
CA GLU A 86 7.67 1.05 4.43
C GLU A 86 7.83 1.62 3.02
N GLU A 87 7.22 1.02 2.00
CA GLU A 87 7.29 1.50 0.62
C GLU A 87 6.47 2.77 0.46
N GLN A 88 5.25 2.80 1.00
CA GLN A 88 4.41 4.00 1.04
C GLN A 88 5.10 5.12 1.83
N LEU A 89 5.61 4.83 3.02
CA LEU A 89 6.23 5.81 3.91
C LEU A 89 7.53 6.39 3.33
N TRP A 90 8.32 5.57 2.63
CA TRP A 90 9.47 6.03 1.86
C TRP A 90 9.04 6.89 0.65
N TRP A 91 8.04 6.47 -0.11
CA TRP A 91 7.54 7.22 -1.28
C TRP A 91 6.95 8.58 -0.88
N ILE A 92 6.16 8.64 0.20
CA ILE A 92 5.62 9.91 0.72
C ILE A 92 6.77 10.82 1.15
N ARG A 93 7.78 10.29 1.85
CA ARG A 93 8.95 11.06 2.30
C ARG A 93 9.69 11.70 1.13
N ASP A 94 10.04 10.89 0.11
CA ASP A 94 10.70 11.36 -1.11
C ASP A 94 9.92 12.50 -1.78
N ARG A 95 8.62 12.29 -2.00
CA ARG A 95 7.73 13.27 -2.64
C ARG A 95 7.43 14.51 -1.81
N LEU A 96 7.44 14.41 -0.48
CA LEU A 96 7.24 15.55 0.41
C LEU A 96 8.48 16.46 0.46
N GLU A 97 9.70 15.92 0.40
CA GLU A 97 10.91 16.74 0.22
C GLU A 97 10.92 17.41 -1.16
N ASP A 98 10.56 16.66 -2.20
CA ASP A 98 10.39 17.14 -3.58
C ASP A 98 9.37 18.30 -3.67
N ALA A 99 8.33 18.30 -2.83
CA ALA A 99 7.35 19.37 -2.72
C ALA A 99 7.91 20.56 -1.94
N LYS A 100 8.54 20.33 -0.78
CA LYS A 100 9.19 21.38 0.03
C LYS A 100 10.17 22.20 -0.79
N LEU A 101 11.08 21.54 -1.51
CA LEU A 101 12.07 22.20 -2.37
C LEU A 101 11.46 23.11 -3.46
N LYS A 102 10.26 22.78 -3.98
CA LYS A 102 9.56 23.59 -4.98
C LYS A 102 8.86 24.82 -4.36
N HIS A 103 8.49 24.74 -3.09
CA HIS A 103 7.77 25.78 -2.35
C HIS A 103 8.70 26.70 -1.52
N GLU A 104 9.89 26.22 -1.15
CA GLU A 104 10.91 26.93 -0.34
C GLU A 104 11.38 28.30 -0.89
N HIS A 105 10.99 28.69 -2.09
CA HIS A 105 11.27 30.01 -2.66
C HIS A 105 10.67 31.21 -1.91
N ARG A 106 9.78 31.00 -0.92
CA ARG A 106 9.05 32.10 -0.26
C ARG A 106 9.53 32.50 1.14
N ASN A 107 10.10 31.59 1.95
CA ASN A 107 10.46 31.89 3.34
C ASN A 107 11.87 31.36 3.72
N HIS A 108 12.69 32.22 4.34
CA HIS A 108 14.07 31.89 4.75
C HIS A 108 14.15 31.01 6.02
N ARG A 109 13.03 30.45 6.51
CA ARG A 109 12.99 29.54 7.66
C ARG A 109 13.00 28.10 7.17
N ARG A 110 14.20 27.51 7.08
CA ARG A 110 14.36 26.09 6.72
C ARG A 110 13.59 25.21 7.70
N SER A 111 12.58 24.49 7.20
CA SER A 111 11.99 23.39 7.95
C SER A 111 13.03 22.27 8.08
N PRO A 112 13.10 21.53 9.21
CA PRO A 112 13.91 20.32 9.30
C PRO A 112 13.54 19.32 8.21
N LEU A 113 14.56 18.73 7.61
CA LEU A 113 14.41 17.59 6.70
C LEU A 113 13.79 16.40 7.46
N ILE A 114 13.01 15.59 6.76
CA ILE A 114 12.41 14.36 7.28
C ILE A 114 13.50 13.40 7.77
N SER A 115 14.67 13.41 7.13
CA SER A 115 15.85 12.67 7.58
C SER A 115 16.29 13.04 9.01
N HIS A 116 16.26 14.32 9.37
CA HIS A 116 16.57 14.79 10.73
C HIS A 116 15.46 14.41 11.73
N ILE A 117 14.18 14.50 11.32
CA ILE A 117 13.04 14.09 12.15
C ILE A 117 13.09 12.58 12.48
N ASN A 118 13.60 11.74 11.56
CA ASN A 118 13.76 10.30 11.77
C ASN A 118 15.04 9.93 12.54
N ALA A 119 16.14 10.67 12.36
CA ALA A 119 17.42 10.34 12.99
C ALA A 119 17.45 10.56 14.51
N GLU A 120 16.46 11.28 15.06
CA GLU A 120 16.51 11.81 16.42
C GLU A 120 15.52 11.21 17.44
N VAL A 121 14.59 10.31 17.06
CA VAL A 121 13.41 10.03 17.89
C VAL A 121 12.90 8.57 17.83
N ILE A 122 12.19 8.16 18.89
CA ILE A 122 11.65 6.81 19.16
C ILE A 122 10.28 6.54 18.46
N TRP A 123 9.65 7.54 17.85
CA TRP A 123 8.31 7.42 17.26
C TRP A 123 8.26 6.68 15.91
N SER A 124 7.06 6.34 15.45
CA SER A 124 6.87 5.54 14.24
C SER A 124 7.31 6.28 12.96
N GLN A 125 7.59 5.53 11.89
CA GLN A 125 7.89 6.12 10.58
C GLN A 125 6.72 6.96 10.05
N ARG A 126 5.47 6.57 10.36
CA ARG A 126 4.25 7.33 10.06
C ARG A 126 4.19 8.64 10.85
N ASP A 127 4.48 8.61 12.15
CA ASP A 127 4.55 9.81 12.98
C ASP A 127 5.58 10.80 12.42
N ALA A 128 6.75 10.32 12.00
CA ALA A 128 7.78 11.16 11.40
C ALA A 128 7.35 11.81 10.07
N VAL A 129 6.54 11.12 9.25
CA VAL A 129 5.93 11.68 8.03
C VAL A 129 4.89 12.75 8.37
N ILE A 130 3.98 12.47 9.31
CA ILE A 130 2.93 13.42 9.74
C ILE A 130 3.56 14.67 10.38
N ALA A 131 4.53 14.48 11.28
CA ALA A 131 5.29 15.55 11.91
C ALA A 131 5.94 16.48 10.88
N ALA A 132 6.42 15.92 9.77
CA ALA A 132 7.05 16.68 8.70
C ALA A 132 6.07 17.49 7.84
N ILE A 133 4.79 17.10 7.77
CA ILE A 133 3.69 17.86 7.16
C ILE A 133 3.27 18.98 8.12
N ASP A 134 3.13 18.67 9.40
CA ASP A 134 2.70 19.64 10.42
C ASP A 134 3.74 20.73 10.67
N TYR A 135 5.03 20.36 10.68
CA TYR A 135 6.12 21.31 10.89
C TYR A 135 6.37 22.22 9.67
N TRP A 136 6.05 21.77 8.45
CA TRP A 136 6.29 22.50 7.22
C TRP A 136 5.71 23.93 7.28
N ASP A 137 6.54 24.95 7.01
CA ASP A 137 6.21 26.37 7.14
C ASP A 137 5.45 26.93 5.92
N GLU A 138 4.32 26.29 5.59
CA GLU A 138 3.38 26.69 4.54
C GLU A 138 1.94 26.80 5.06
N ASP A 139 1.07 27.45 4.30
CA ASP A 139 -0.33 27.61 4.66
C ASP A 139 -1.12 26.29 4.60
N LEU A 140 -2.24 26.22 5.33
CA LEU A 140 -3.04 25.00 5.44
C LEU A 140 -3.57 24.50 4.07
N VAL A 141 -3.97 25.40 3.17
CA VAL A 141 -4.51 25.03 1.84
C VAL A 141 -3.39 24.43 0.99
N THR A 142 -2.19 25.01 1.02
CA THR A 142 -1.02 24.43 0.35
C THR A 142 -0.67 23.04 0.91
N LYS A 143 -0.76 22.83 2.23
CA LYS A 143 -0.55 21.50 2.85
C LYS A 143 -1.61 20.49 2.43
N GLU A 144 -2.89 20.85 2.49
CA GLU A 144 -4.01 19.99 2.09
C GLU A 144 -3.91 19.59 0.61
N LEU A 145 -3.57 20.53 -0.28
CA LEU A 145 -3.36 20.26 -1.70
C LEU A 145 -2.20 19.28 -1.95
N VAL A 146 -1.09 19.40 -1.21
CA VAL A 146 0.03 18.46 -1.34
C VAL A 146 -0.30 17.09 -0.74
N VAL A 147 -0.99 17.02 0.40
CA VAL A 147 -1.44 15.74 0.99
C VAL A 147 -2.41 15.01 0.06
N GLU A 148 -3.36 15.71 -0.54
CA GLU A 148 -4.29 15.12 -1.52
C GLU A 148 -3.56 14.70 -2.81
N GLY A 149 -2.61 15.51 -3.30
CA GLY A 149 -1.77 15.14 -4.43
C GLY A 149 -0.91 13.88 -4.17
N LEU A 150 -0.38 13.75 -2.95
CA LEU A 150 0.32 12.55 -2.50
C LEU A 150 -0.62 11.34 -2.43
N ARG A 151 -1.85 11.51 -1.91
CA ARG A 151 -2.86 10.45 -1.86
C ARG A 151 -3.21 9.94 -3.25
N ILE A 152 -3.53 10.85 -4.17
CA ILE A 152 -3.86 10.52 -5.56
C ILE A 152 -2.68 9.82 -6.24
N GLY A 153 -1.46 10.35 -6.10
CA GLY A 153 -0.26 9.73 -6.70
C GLY A 153 0.04 8.33 -6.17
N TRP A 154 -0.21 8.08 -4.88
CA TRP A 154 -0.09 6.75 -4.28
C TRP A 154 -1.20 5.81 -4.76
N ASP A 155 -2.46 6.25 -4.76
CA ASP A 155 -3.58 5.46 -5.28
C ASP A 155 -3.33 5.05 -6.73
N GLU A 156 -2.88 5.98 -7.59
CA GLU A 156 -2.49 5.65 -8.96
C GLU A 156 -1.34 4.63 -9.04
N ARG A 157 -0.30 4.75 -8.21
CA ARG A 157 0.82 3.78 -8.14
C ARG A 157 0.28 2.39 -7.80
N VAL A 158 -0.52 2.28 -6.74
CA VAL A 158 -1.11 1.02 -6.29
C VAL A 158 -2.04 0.44 -7.35
N GLN A 159 -2.83 1.26 -8.05
CA GLN A 159 -3.68 0.78 -9.15
C GLN A 159 -2.82 0.31 -10.35
N ARG A 160 -1.78 1.06 -10.75
CA ARG A 160 -0.83 0.63 -11.79
C ARG A 160 -0.21 -0.72 -11.44
N GLU A 161 0.31 -0.90 -10.24
CA GLU A 161 0.87 -2.20 -9.82
C GLU A 161 -0.16 -3.33 -9.79
N ARG A 162 -1.38 -3.07 -9.31
CA ARG A 162 -2.49 -4.03 -9.36
C ARG A 162 -2.86 -4.45 -10.78
N LYS A 163 -2.76 -3.56 -11.79
CA LYS A 163 -2.97 -3.93 -13.20
C LYS A 163 -2.01 -5.06 -13.62
N PHE A 164 -0.75 -5.00 -13.20
CA PHE A 164 0.33 -5.95 -13.58
C PHE A 164 0.62 -7.07 -12.57
N ARG A 165 0.03 -7.06 -11.36
CA ARG A 165 0.25 -8.09 -10.31
C ARG A 165 -0.06 -9.54 -10.72
N TRP A 166 -0.81 -9.74 -11.81
CA TRP A 166 -1.12 -11.07 -12.37
C TRP A 166 0.04 -11.75 -13.11
N PHE A 167 1.11 -11.01 -13.44
CA PHE A 167 2.36 -11.59 -13.88
C PHE A 167 3.03 -12.26 -12.66
N THR A 168 3.09 -13.59 -12.65
CA THR A 168 3.64 -14.38 -11.53
C THR A 168 5.01 -14.92 -11.92
N LYS A 169 5.96 -14.97 -10.98
CA LYS A 169 7.37 -15.32 -11.27
C LYS A 169 7.51 -16.70 -11.95
N GLU A 170 6.62 -17.63 -11.64
CA GLU A 170 6.60 -19.00 -12.17
C GLU A 170 6.14 -19.06 -13.63
N ASN A 171 5.43 -18.04 -14.10
CA ASN A 171 4.83 -17.99 -15.44
C ASN A 171 5.25 -16.73 -16.23
N GLU A 172 6.13 -15.90 -15.68
CA GLU A 172 6.39 -14.52 -16.12
C GLU A 172 6.79 -14.47 -17.60
N LEU A 173 7.69 -15.37 -18.02
CA LEU A 173 8.11 -15.55 -19.41
C LEU A 173 6.93 -15.93 -20.32
N GLU A 174 6.14 -16.96 -19.98
CA GLU A 174 4.98 -17.39 -20.79
C GLU A 174 3.90 -16.28 -20.92
N GLN A 175 3.75 -15.46 -19.87
CA GLN A 175 2.82 -14.35 -19.81
C GLN A 175 3.32 -13.15 -20.63
N CYS A 176 4.62 -12.85 -20.56
CA CYS A 176 5.30 -11.84 -21.37
C CYS A 176 5.24 -12.20 -22.86
N ASP A 177 5.56 -13.44 -23.21
CA ASP A 177 5.44 -13.97 -24.58
C ASP A 177 4.00 -13.88 -25.12
N LEU A 178 3.01 -14.21 -24.29
CA LEU A 178 1.60 -14.09 -24.66
C LEU A 178 1.19 -12.63 -24.88
N ALA A 179 1.62 -11.71 -23.99
CA ALA A 179 1.35 -10.29 -24.10
C ALA A 179 1.99 -9.70 -25.38
N TRP A 180 3.25 -10.01 -25.63
CA TRP A 180 3.98 -9.60 -26.83
C TRP A 180 3.33 -10.15 -28.11
N SER A 181 3.02 -11.46 -28.13
CA SER A 181 2.35 -12.11 -29.26
C SER A 181 0.95 -11.54 -29.52
N TRP A 182 0.23 -11.13 -28.47
CA TRP A 182 -1.04 -10.42 -28.59
C TRP A 182 -0.84 -9.06 -29.26
N LEU A 183 0.08 -8.24 -28.74
CA LEU A 183 0.34 -6.88 -29.24
C LEU A 183 0.81 -6.92 -30.69
N ARG A 184 1.80 -7.75 -31.01
CA ARG A 184 2.33 -7.90 -32.37
C ARG A 184 1.25 -8.28 -33.39
N LYS A 185 0.25 -9.07 -32.99
CA LYS A 185 -0.86 -9.48 -33.85
C LYS A 185 -2.00 -8.45 -33.95
N ASN A 186 -2.34 -7.77 -32.87
CA ASN A 186 -3.58 -6.95 -32.79
C ASN A 186 -3.29 -5.43 -32.85
N LYS A 187 -2.07 -5.01 -32.52
CA LYS A 187 -1.58 -3.63 -32.47
C LYS A 187 -0.13 -3.54 -32.99
N PRO A 188 0.16 -4.00 -34.23
CA PRO A 188 1.54 -4.13 -34.72
C PRO A 188 2.33 -2.80 -34.66
N HIS A 189 1.67 -1.66 -34.88
CA HIS A 189 2.26 -0.32 -34.80
C HIS A 189 2.87 0.01 -33.42
N LEU A 190 2.38 -0.59 -32.33
CA LEU A 190 2.98 -0.43 -30.99
C LEU A 190 4.25 -1.27 -30.81
N THR A 191 4.39 -2.36 -31.58
CA THR A 191 5.51 -3.32 -31.47
C THR A 191 6.59 -3.16 -32.54
N THR A 192 6.37 -2.33 -33.56
CA THR A 192 7.33 -2.15 -34.66
C THR A 192 8.61 -1.50 -34.14
N GLY A 193 9.76 -2.15 -34.39
CA GLY A 193 11.07 -1.70 -33.90
C GLY A 193 11.32 -1.93 -32.40
N GLN A 194 10.35 -2.50 -31.67
CA GLN A 194 10.46 -2.80 -30.24
C GLN A 194 10.87 -4.25 -30.00
N ARG A 195 11.55 -4.52 -28.88
CA ARG A 195 11.97 -5.87 -28.49
C ARG A 195 10.84 -6.63 -27.76
N PRO A 196 10.80 -7.98 -27.84
CA PRO A 196 9.92 -8.78 -26.99
C PRO A 196 10.16 -8.52 -25.50
N PHE A 197 9.10 -8.64 -24.70
CA PHE A 197 9.18 -8.53 -23.25
C PHE A 197 9.84 -9.75 -22.63
N ALA A 198 10.80 -9.56 -21.73
CA ALA A 198 11.40 -10.64 -20.94
C ALA A 198 10.87 -10.68 -19.50
N THR A 199 10.44 -9.53 -18.98
CA THR A 199 9.99 -9.34 -17.59
C THR A 199 8.71 -8.52 -17.51
N ARG A 200 8.00 -8.62 -16.38
CA ARG A 200 6.89 -7.73 -16.01
C ARG A 200 7.29 -6.26 -16.10
N VAL A 201 8.55 -5.93 -15.77
CA VAL A 201 9.08 -4.56 -15.82
C VAL A 201 9.19 -4.07 -17.26
N ASP A 202 9.58 -4.91 -18.23
CA ASP A 202 9.52 -4.55 -19.65
C ASP A 202 8.09 -4.23 -20.10
N VAL A 203 7.11 -5.03 -19.63
CA VAL A 203 5.68 -4.79 -19.92
C VAL A 203 5.21 -3.47 -19.32
N GLN A 204 5.56 -3.18 -18.06
CA GLN A 204 5.21 -1.93 -17.37
C GLN A 204 5.79 -0.73 -18.12
N ASN A 205 7.11 -0.70 -18.32
CA ASN A 205 7.81 0.37 -19.04
C ASN A 205 7.26 0.59 -20.46
N PHE A 206 6.89 -0.50 -21.16
CA PHE A 206 6.24 -0.39 -22.47
C PHE A 206 4.90 0.34 -22.39
N PHE A 207 4.01 -0.02 -21.47
CA PHE A 207 2.74 0.71 -21.33
C PHE A 207 2.93 2.14 -20.81
N ASP A 208 3.91 2.39 -19.92
CA ASP A 208 4.21 3.73 -19.41
C ASP A 208 4.77 4.67 -20.50
N THR A 209 5.53 4.13 -21.48
CA THR A 209 6.02 4.92 -22.63
C THR A 209 4.95 5.16 -23.69
N LEU A 210 3.94 4.30 -23.78
CA LEU A 210 2.81 4.49 -24.67
C LEU A 210 1.78 5.43 -24.03
N LYS A 211 1.60 6.61 -24.63
CA LYS A 211 0.57 7.60 -24.23
C LYS A 211 -0.85 7.16 -24.61
N LEU A 212 -1.25 5.96 -24.19
CA LEU A 212 -2.59 5.42 -24.35
C LEU A 212 -3.56 6.08 -23.37
N SER A 213 -4.85 5.99 -23.66
CA SER A 213 -5.85 6.24 -22.62
C SER A 213 -5.85 5.09 -21.62
N ASP A 214 -6.18 5.42 -20.38
CA ASP A 214 -6.23 4.49 -19.26
C ASP A 214 -7.24 3.34 -19.52
N ASP A 215 -8.29 3.59 -20.30
CA ASP A 215 -9.27 2.58 -20.73
C ASP A 215 -8.76 1.68 -21.85
N GLU A 216 -7.98 2.19 -22.81
CA GLU A 216 -7.34 1.36 -23.83
C GLU A 216 -6.29 0.42 -23.22
N GLU A 217 -5.49 0.94 -22.29
CA GLU A 217 -4.50 0.15 -21.54
C GLU A 217 -5.19 -0.96 -20.72
N LYS A 218 -6.24 -0.62 -19.93
CA LYS A 218 -7.06 -1.58 -19.19
C LYS A 218 -7.67 -2.64 -20.12
N PHE A 219 -8.20 -2.24 -21.28
CA PHE A 219 -8.79 -3.16 -22.26
C PHE A 219 -7.76 -4.16 -22.81
N ILE A 220 -6.56 -3.69 -23.18
CA ILE A 220 -5.47 -4.54 -23.67
C ILE A 220 -5.04 -5.54 -22.59
N ILE A 221 -4.71 -5.05 -21.39
CA ILE A 221 -4.27 -5.88 -20.26
C ILE A 221 -5.34 -6.93 -19.90
N ASN A 222 -6.61 -6.54 -19.83
CA ASN A 222 -7.70 -7.46 -19.50
C ASN A 222 -7.91 -8.52 -20.61
N THR A 223 -7.80 -8.13 -21.88
CA THR A 223 -7.90 -9.09 -22.99
C THR A 223 -6.77 -10.13 -22.94
N ILE A 224 -5.55 -9.71 -22.60
CA ILE A 224 -4.39 -10.61 -22.43
C ILE A 224 -4.62 -11.55 -21.22
N LYS A 225 -5.09 -11.03 -20.07
CA LYS A 225 -5.48 -11.83 -18.89
C LYS A 225 -6.52 -12.90 -19.23
N ILE A 226 -7.55 -12.56 -19.98
CA ILE A 226 -8.60 -13.51 -20.40
C ILE A 226 -8.01 -14.60 -21.30
N ARG A 227 -7.16 -14.25 -22.28
CA ARG A 227 -6.49 -15.25 -23.13
C ARG A 227 -5.52 -16.14 -22.34
N TRP A 228 -4.87 -15.62 -21.31
CA TRP A 228 -4.02 -16.41 -20.40
C TRP A 228 -4.82 -17.46 -19.64
N SER A 229 -5.93 -17.06 -19.02
CA SER A 229 -6.86 -17.96 -18.34
C SER A 229 -7.37 -19.06 -19.28
N GLN A 230 -7.78 -18.69 -20.50
CA GLN A 230 -8.18 -19.65 -21.54
C GLN A 230 -7.03 -20.60 -21.96
N ARG A 231 -5.79 -20.11 -22.06
CA ARG A 231 -4.61 -20.93 -22.38
C ARG A 231 -4.33 -21.97 -21.28
N LYS A 232 -4.33 -21.57 -20.00
CA LYS A 232 -4.16 -22.51 -18.88
C LYS A 232 -5.33 -23.50 -18.80
N HIS A 233 -6.58 -23.06 -18.99
CA HIS A 233 -7.73 -23.96 -19.03
C HIS A 233 -7.61 -25.01 -20.15
N ARG A 234 -7.26 -24.60 -21.38
CA ARG A 234 -7.04 -25.52 -22.51
C ARG A 234 -5.87 -26.47 -22.24
N GLY A 235 -4.77 -26.00 -21.65
CA GLY A 235 -3.65 -26.83 -21.21
C GLY A 235 -4.08 -27.92 -20.21
N ASN A 236 -4.87 -27.55 -19.20
CA ASN A 236 -5.40 -28.47 -18.19
C ASN A 236 -6.38 -29.52 -18.75
N MET A 237 -6.92 -29.28 -19.95
CA MET A 237 -7.82 -30.17 -20.70
C MET A 237 -7.10 -31.03 -21.75
N VAL A 238 -5.79 -30.87 -21.97
CA VAL A 238 -5.03 -31.77 -22.86
C VAL A 238 -5.09 -33.20 -22.27
N GLY A 239 -5.50 -34.16 -23.10
CA GLY A 239 -5.74 -35.55 -22.68
C GLY A 239 -7.04 -35.79 -21.93
N LYS A 240 -7.84 -34.75 -21.63
CA LYS A 240 -9.13 -34.87 -20.92
C LYS A 240 -10.29 -34.51 -21.84
N LYS A 241 -11.22 -35.43 -22.01
CA LYS A 241 -12.49 -35.18 -22.72
C LYS A 241 -13.59 -34.96 -21.69
N GLN A 242 -14.33 -33.86 -21.81
CA GLN A 242 -15.56 -33.69 -21.01
C GLN A 242 -16.59 -34.74 -21.48
N CYS A 243 -16.98 -35.62 -20.56
CA CYS A 243 -18.04 -36.60 -20.77
C CYS A 243 -19.24 -36.21 -19.90
N ASN A 244 -20.36 -35.89 -20.54
CA ASN A 244 -21.62 -35.63 -19.84
C ASN A 244 -22.28 -36.97 -19.52
N LEU A 245 -22.37 -37.31 -18.22
CA LEU A 245 -22.98 -38.56 -17.75
C LEU A 245 -24.40 -38.29 -17.25
N ILE A 246 -25.37 -39.05 -17.76
CA ILE A 246 -26.73 -39.08 -17.22
C ILE A 246 -26.76 -40.14 -16.13
N LEU A 247 -26.92 -39.70 -14.88
CA LEU A 247 -27.01 -40.56 -13.69
C LEU A 247 -28.38 -40.39 -13.05
N SER A 248 -28.90 -41.45 -12.41
CA SER A 248 -30.09 -41.33 -11.58
C SER A 248 -29.81 -40.47 -10.33
N ASN A 249 -30.86 -39.81 -9.81
CA ASN A 249 -30.75 -38.99 -8.59
C ASN A 249 -30.23 -39.78 -7.38
N SER A 250 -30.48 -41.10 -7.31
CA SER A 250 -29.92 -41.98 -6.28
C SER A 250 -28.42 -42.23 -6.50
N ALA A 251 -27.99 -42.55 -7.72
CA ALA A 251 -26.57 -42.75 -8.04
C ALA A 251 -25.76 -41.47 -7.82
N LEU A 252 -26.30 -40.29 -8.15
CA LEU A 252 -25.63 -39.00 -7.93
C LEU A 252 -25.43 -38.70 -6.44
N LYS A 253 -26.43 -38.97 -5.58
CA LYS A 253 -26.29 -38.84 -4.11
C LYS A 253 -25.22 -39.79 -3.53
N ILE A 254 -25.12 -41.00 -4.07
CA ILE A 254 -24.10 -41.99 -3.66
C ILE A 254 -22.70 -41.50 -4.07
N LEU A 255 -22.55 -41.03 -5.31
CA LEU A 255 -21.32 -40.43 -5.83
C LEU A 255 -20.87 -39.23 -4.98
N ASP A 256 -21.80 -38.32 -4.64
CA ASP A 256 -21.52 -37.16 -3.78
C ASP A 256 -21.01 -37.56 -2.40
N LYS A 257 -21.68 -38.53 -1.76
CA LYS A 257 -21.28 -39.03 -0.45
C LYS A 257 -19.84 -39.55 -0.48
N PHE A 258 -19.49 -40.40 -1.45
CA PHE A 258 -18.16 -40.99 -1.53
C PHE A 258 -17.07 -39.99 -1.95
N ALA A 259 -17.34 -39.12 -2.93
CA ALA A 259 -16.43 -38.06 -3.33
C ALA A 259 -16.08 -37.14 -2.14
N THR A 260 -17.10 -36.73 -1.37
CA THR A 260 -16.91 -35.93 -0.14
C THR A 260 -16.12 -36.68 0.93
N GLN A 261 -16.45 -37.96 1.20
CA GLN A 261 -15.73 -38.78 2.17
C GLN A 261 -14.24 -39.00 1.84
N LYS A 262 -13.87 -38.92 0.55
CA LYS A 262 -12.48 -39.06 0.08
C LYS A 262 -11.79 -37.73 -0.19
N ASN A 263 -12.47 -36.60 0.01
CA ASN A 263 -12.01 -35.25 -0.33
C ASN A 263 -11.57 -35.12 -1.82
N LEU A 264 -12.36 -35.70 -2.72
CA LEU A 264 -12.13 -35.73 -4.17
C LEU A 264 -13.27 -35.07 -4.93
N SER A 265 -13.00 -34.59 -6.14
CA SER A 265 -14.07 -34.24 -7.08
C SER A 265 -14.79 -35.48 -7.61
N ARG A 266 -16.06 -35.31 -8.02
CA ARG A 266 -16.87 -36.35 -8.67
C ARG A 266 -16.13 -37.05 -9.81
N SER A 267 -15.44 -36.27 -10.66
CA SER A 267 -14.70 -36.79 -11.81
C SER A 267 -13.49 -37.64 -11.40
N GLN A 268 -12.70 -37.20 -10.42
CA GLN A 268 -11.58 -37.98 -9.89
C GLN A 268 -12.06 -39.29 -9.26
N PHE A 269 -13.18 -39.28 -8.54
CA PHE A 269 -13.74 -40.49 -7.97
C PHE A 269 -14.21 -41.48 -9.04
N ILE A 270 -14.81 -41.00 -10.14
CA ILE A 270 -15.18 -41.84 -11.30
C ILE A 270 -13.93 -42.43 -11.97
N GLU A 271 -12.87 -41.64 -12.17
CA GLU A 271 -11.60 -42.14 -12.74
C GLU A 271 -10.98 -43.26 -11.88
N ILE A 272 -11.01 -43.13 -10.54
CA ILE A 272 -10.55 -44.17 -9.62
C ILE A 272 -11.42 -45.44 -9.73
N LEU A 273 -12.75 -45.32 -9.73
CA LEU A 273 -13.64 -46.48 -9.90
C LEU A 273 -13.37 -47.23 -11.22
N LEU A 274 -13.10 -46.51 -12.31
CA LEU A 274 -12.75 -47.12 -13.60
C LEU A 274 -11.39 -47.82 -13.56
N GLN A 275 -10.41 -47.29 -12.83
CA GLN A 275 -9.11 -47.94 -12.62
C GLN A 275 -9.26 -49.21 -11.78
N GLU A 276 -9.93 -49.15 -10.63
CA GLU A 276 -10.18 -50.29 -9.73
C GLU A 276 -10.91 -51.44 -10.43
N GLU A 277 -11.95 -51.14 -11.20
CA GLU A 277 -12.70 -52.17 -11.94
C GLU A 277 -11.90 -52.76 -13.11
N THR A 278 -11.02 -51.96 -13.73
CA THR A 278 -10.07 -52.45 -14.75
C THR A 278 -9.04 -53.40 -14.12
N GLU A 279 -8.53 -53.10 -12.93
CA GLU A 279 -7.63 -53.99 -12.21
C GLU A 279 -8.30 -55.28 -11.76
N ARG A 280 -9.53 -55.19 -11.23
CA ARG A 280 -10.36 -56.36 -10.86
C ARG A 280 -10.59 -57.26 -12.08
N SER A 281 -10.98 -56.68 -13.21
CA SER A 281 -11.19 -57.37 -14.49
C SER A 281 -9.93 -58.06 -15.02
N ARG A 282 -8.74 -57.50 -14.77
CA ARG A 282 -7.45 -58.14 -15.12
C ARG A 282 -7.09 -59.32 -14.21
N LYS A 283 -7.43 -59.24 -12.92
CA LYS A 283 -7.17 -60.31 -11.93
C LYS A 283 -8.06 -61.55 -12.14
N ILE A 284 -9.22 -61.39 -12.77
CA ILE A 284 -10.17 -62.50 -13.08
C ILE A 284 -9.79 -63.25 -14.38
N LYS A 285 -8.89 -62.71 -15.21
CA LYS A 285 -8.43 -63.30 -16.48
C LYS A 285 -7.05 -63.97 -16.41
N LYS A 286 -6.54 -64.23 -15.21
CA LYS A 286 -5.33 -65.00 -14.93
C LYS A 286 -5.69 -66.23 -14.10
#